data_AF-A0A7C6ICK7-F1
#
_entry.id   AF-A0A7C6ICK7-F1
#
_cell.length_a   1.000
_cell.length_b   1.000
_cell.length_c   1.000
_cell.angle_alpha   90.00
_cell.angle_beta   90.00
_cell.angle_gamma   90.00
#
_symmetry.space_group_name_H-M   'P 1'
#
loop_
_entity.id
_entity.type
_entity.pdbx_description
1 polymer ?
#
loop_
_entity_poly.entity_id
_entity_poly.type
_entity_poly.pdbx_seq_one_letter_code
_entity_poly.pdbx_strand_id
1 'polypeptide(L)'
;MTGIKRQSEKHLILASGRAYPELAEEVASLIGVELVPTRALTYANSEIYVRFEESVRGADAFVLQSHCAPVNEWLMEQLIMVDALKRASAKRITVVSPFYPYGRQDKKHAGREPISARLIADLYKT
;
A
#
# COMPACT_ATOMS: atom_id res chain seq x y z
N MET A 1 33.61 14.79 -10.42
CA MET A 1 32.27 15.15 -9.89
C MET A 1 32.27 14.87 -8.40
N THR A 2 32.53 15.92 -7.65
CA THR A 2 32.69 16.02 -6.20
C THR A 2 31.40 15.70 -5.46
N GLY A 3 31.49 15.00 -4.33
CA GLY A 3 30.36 14.76 -3.42
C GLY A 3 30.79 13.90 -2.23
N ILE A 4 30.48 14.34 -1.01
CA ILE A 4 30.64 13.53 0.20
C ILE A 4 29.57 12.42 0.14
N LYS A 5 29.99 11.16 0.02
CA LYS A 5 29.10 10.01 0.23
C LYS A 5 28.82 9.88 1.72
N ARG A 6 27.90 10.69 2.25
CA ARG A 6 27.29 10.38 3.55
C ARG A 6 26.48 9.09 3.36
N GLN A 7 26.73 8.08 4.19
CA GLN A 7 25.80 6.95 4.32
C GLN A 7 24.44 7.55 4.71
N SER A 8 23.46 7.47 3.82
CA SER A 8 22.09 7.82 4.21
C SER A 8 21.60 6.72 5.14
N GLU A 9 21.19 7.06 6.34
CA GLU A 9 20.36 6.15 7.13
C GLU A 9 19.13 5.77 6.30
N LYS A 10 18.90 4.46 6.15
CA LYS A 10 17.74 3.97 5.43
C LYS A 10 16.53 4.15 6.34
N HIS A 11 15.68 5.11 6.01
CA HIS A 11 14.43 5.34 6.70
C HIS A 11 13.37 4.37 6.15
N LEU A 12 13.18 3.24 6.83
CA LEU A 12 12.13 2.27 6.51
C LEU A 12 10.87 2.65 7.26
N ILE A 13 9.73 2.64 6.58
CA ILE A 13 8.42 2.83 7.21
C ILE A 13 7.47 1.70 6.82
N LEU A 14 6.63 1.28 7.76
CA LEU A 14 5.57 0.29 7.54
C LEU A 14 4.22 0.97 7.75
N ALA A 15 3.41 1.01 6.69
CA ALA A 15 2.04 1.48 6.74
C ALA A 15 1.08 0.30 6.59
N SER A 16 -0.06 0.36 7.27
CA SER A 16 -1.12 -0.64 7.17
C SER A 16 -2.45 -0.02 6.75
N GLY A 17 -3.19 -0.74 5.92
CA GLY A 17 -4.62 -0.49 5.75
C GLY A 17 -5.45 -1.09 6.89
N ARG A 18 -6.77 -0.90 6.82
CA ARG A 18 -7.74 -1.27 7.87
C ARG A 18 -8.26 -2.71 7.78
N ALA A 19 -7.99 -3.44 6.70
CA ALA A 19 -8.65 -4.72 6.45
C ALA A 19 -8.21 -5.85 7.38
N TYR A 20 -6.96 -5.81 7.84
CA TYR A 20 -6.37 -6.86 8.70
C TYR A 20 -5.21 -6.31 9.54
N PRO A 21 -5.50 -5.42 10.53
CA PRO A 21 -4.48 -4.74 11.32
C PRO A 21 -3.62 -5.70 12.16
N GLU A 22 -4.16 -6.83 12.59
CA GLU A 22 -3.46 -7.80 13.44
C GLU A 22 -2.20 -8.36 12.77
N LEU A 23 -2.26 -8.67 11.48
CA LEU A 23 -1.08 -9.10 10.71
C LEU A 23 -0.06 -7.98 10.57
N ALA A 24 -0.51 -6.73 10.45
CA ALA A 24 0.40 -5.61 10.30
C ALA A 24 1.19 -5.37 11.59
N GLU A 25 0.51 -5.45 12.75
CA GLU A 25 1.15 -5.36 14.07
C GLU A 25 2.13 -6.52 14.30
N GLU A 26 1.77 -7.75 13.92
CA GLU A 26 2.68 -8.90 14.02
C GLU A 26 3.93 -8.70 13.16
N VAL A 27 3.76 -8.27 11.89
CA VAL A 27 4.88 -7.97 11.00
C VAL A 27 5.74 -6.83 11.55
N ALA A 28 5.13 -5.76 12.06
CA ALA A 28 5.82 -4.62 12.66
C ALA A 28 6.69 -5.06 13.86
N SER A 29 6.12 -5.88 14.75
CA SER A 29 6.82 -6.46 15.90
C SER A 29 8.00 -7.32 15.48
N LEU A 30 7.83 -8.19 14.47
CA LEU A 30 8.88 -9.07 13.97
C LEU A 30 10.07 -8.33 13.34
N ILE A 31 9.82 -7.16 12.71
CA ILE A 31 10.88 -6.36 12.06
C ILE A 31 11.38 -5.21 12.93
N GLY A 32 10.81 -5.02 14.14
CA GLY A 32 11.24 -4.02 15.11
C GLY A 32 10.93 -2.57 14.71
N VAL A 33 9.77 -2.33 14.11
CA VAL A 33 9.29 -0.97 13.79
C VAL A 33 7.88 -0.74 14.32
N GLU A 34 7.46 0.51 14.41
CA GLU A 34 6.07 0.88 14.65
C GLU A 34 5.34 1.12 13.32
N LEU A 35 4.01 0.93 13.31
CA LEU A 35 3.19 1.33 12.18
C LEU A 35 3.13 2.85 12.09
N VAL A 36 3.29 3.38 10.86
CA VAL A 36 3.14 4.81 10.58
C VAL A 36 1.74 5.25 11.01
N PRO A 37 1.62 6.24 11.92
CA PRO A 37 0.33 6.79 12.31
C PRO A 37 -0.44 7.28 11.08
N THR A 38 -1.58 6.63 10.82
CA THR A 38 -2.37 6.85 9.62
C THR A 38 -3.82 7.10 10.00
N ARG A 39 -4.33 8.27 9.61
CA ARG A 39 -5.76 8.57 9.70
C ARG A 39 -6.46 8.03 8.46
N ALA A 40 -7.22 6.96 8.63
CA ALA A 40 -8.06 6.36 7.58
C ALA A 40 -9.53 6.35 8.02
N LEU A 41 -10.42 6.92 7.19
CA LEU A 41 -11.86 6.96 7.46
C LEU A 41 -12.67 6.87 6.18
N THR A 42 -13.94 6.49 6.33
CA THR A 42 -14.91 6.40 5.23
C THR A 42 -15.94 7.51 5.38
N TYR A 43 -16.10 8.34 4.35
CA TYR A 43 -17.11 9.40 4.32
C TYR A 43 -18.52 8.83 4.12
N ALA A 44 -19.55 9.64 4.35
CA ALA A 44 -20.96 9.21 4.23
C ALA A 44 -21.34 8.73 2.82
N ASN A 45 -20.63 9.17 1.78
CA ASN A 45 -20.77 8.71 0.40
C ASN A 45 -19.90 7.49 0.05
N SER A 46 -19.29 6.84 1.04
CA SER A 46 -18.37 5.69 0.91
C SER A 46 -17.00 6.02 0.29
N GLU A 47 -16.64 7.28 0.10
CA GLU A 47 -15.28 7.65 -0.28
C GLU A 47 -14.30 7.42 0.88
N ILE A 48 -13.09 6.99 0.54
CA ILE A 48 -12.04 6.70 1.52
C ILE A 48 -11.11 7.90 1.62
N TYR A 49 -10.85 8.34 2.84
CA TYR A 49 -9.86 9.35 3.17
C TYR A 49 -8.67 8.68 3.85
N VAL A 50 -7.46 9.02 3.41
CA VAL A 50 -6.20 8.57 4.01
C VAL A 50 -5.27 9.76 4.19
N ARG A 51 -4.65 9.85 5.37
CA ARG A 51 -3.57 10.80 5.67
C ARG A 51 -2.55 10.18 6.62
N PHE A 52 -1.28 10.13 6.21
CA PHE A 52 -0.16 9.86 7.12
C PHE A 52 0.06 11.07 8.05
N GLU A 53 0.17 10.83 9.35
CA GLU A 53 0.27 11.91 10.34
C GLU A 53 1.70 12.37 10.61
N GLU A 54 2.67 11.69 10.01
CA GLU A 54 4.09 12.01 10.06
C GLU A 54 4.72 12.12 8.66
N SER A 55 5.94 12.66 8.60
CA SER A 55 6.65 12.86 7.35
C SER A 55 7.22 11.55 6.79
N VAL A 56 6.69 11.12 5.64
CA VAL A 56 7.17 9.96 4.88
C VAL A 56 8.19 10.30 3.77
N ARG A 57 8.64 11.56 3.71
CA ARG A 57 9.57 12.05 2.67
C ARG A 57 10.87 11.25 2.69
N GLY A 58 11.26 10.73 1.53
CA GLY A 58 12.52 10.02 1.35
C GLY A 58 12.55 8.60 1.94
N ALA A 59 11.45 8.14 2.52
CA ALA A 59 11.35 6.82 3.12
C ALA A 59 11.28 5.69 2.07
N ASP A 60 11.79 4.51 2.44
CA ASP A 60 11.49 3.25 1.79
C ASP A 60 10.23 2.67 2.46
N ALA A 61 9.08 2.92 1.85
CA ALA A 61 7.77 2.60 2.41
C ALA A 61 7.28 1.20 2.01
N PHE A 62 6.76 0.45 2.98
CA PHE A 62 6.04 -0.80 2.78
C PHE A 62 4.58 -0.58 3.15
N VAL A 63 3.66 -0.84 2.22
CA VAL A 63 2.21 -0.65 2.43
C VAL A 63 1.55 -2.00 2.47
N LEU A 64 1.20 -2.46 3.67
CA LEU A 64 0.55 -3.74 3.90
C LEU A 64 -0.96 -3.58 3.87
N GLN A 65 -1.62 -4.35 3.01
CA GLN A 65 -3.08 -4.49 3.01
C GLN A 65 -3.44 -5.90 2.55
N SER A 66 -4.34 -6.55 3.27
CA SER A 66 -4.98 -7.77 2.81
C SER A 66 -6.33 -7.43 2.16
N HIS A 67 -6.74 -8.21 1.16
CA HIS A 67 -7.95 -7.91 0.38
C HIS A 67 -9.06 -8.90 0.68
N CYS A 68 -9.54 -8.90 1.94
CA CYS A 68 -10.71 -9.69 2.34
C CYS A 68 -12.02 -9.09 1.77
N ALA A 69 -13.18 -9.62 2.13
CA ALA A 69 -14.44 -8.99 1.76
C ALA A 69 -14.63 -7.70 2.60
N PRO A 70 -14.97 -6.53 2.00
CA PRO A 70 -15.18 -6.27 0.57
C PRO A 70 -13.88 -5.91 -0.20
N VAL A 71 -13.52 -6.73 -1.20
CA VAL A 71 -12.23 -6.66 -1.92
C VAL A 71 -11.94 -5.29 -2.54
N ASN A 72 -12.97 -4.66 -3.12
CA ASN A 72 -12.81 -3.39 -3.84
C ASN A 72 -12.51 -2.21 -2.91
N GLU A 73 -13.08 -2.23 -1.69
CA GLU A 73 -12.85 -1.18 -0.71
C GLU A 73 -11.38 -1.17 -0.29
N TRP A 74 -10.85 -2.35 0.07
CA TRP A 74 -9.47 -2.49 0.52
C TRP A 74 -8.45 -2.25 -0.58
N LEU A 75 -8.77 -2.63 -1.82
CA LEU A 75 -7.96 -2.30 -2.98
C LEU A 75 -7.91 -0.78 -3.18
N MET A 76 -9.06 -0.10 -3.16
CA MET A 76 -9.12 1.35 -3.32
C MET A 76 -8.38 2.07 -2.20
N GLU A 77 -8.53 1.61 -0.96
CA GLU A 77 -7.77 2.16 0.18
C GLU A 77 -6.26 2.05 -0.04
N GLN A 78 -5.76 0.88 -0.44
CA GLN A 78 -4.33 0.70 -0.65
C GLN A 78 -3.81 1.55 -1.82
N LEU A 79 -4.58 1.69 -2.90
CA LEU A 79 -4.23 2.58 -4.02
C LEU A 79 -4.15 4.05 -3.58
N ILE A 80 -5.09 4.50 -2.73
CA ILE A 80 -5.08 5.86 -2.17
C ILE A 80 -3.87 6.06 -1.24
N MET A 81 -3.51 5.06 -0.42
CA MET A 81 -2.28 5.10 0.40
C MET A 81 -1.02 5.23 -0.46
N VAL A 82 -0.95 4.48 -1.57
CA VAL A 82 0.18 4.54 -2.53
C VAL A 82 0.26 5.93 -3.18
N ASP A 83 -0.85 6.51 -3.61
CA ASP A 83 -0.88 7.88 -4.17
C ASP A 83 -0.42 8.91 -3.12
N ALA A 84 -0.90 8.80 -1.88
CA ALA A 84 -0.49 9.67 -0.79
C ALA A 84 1.03 9.61 -0.53
N LEU A 85 1.63 8.41 -0.51
CA LEU A 85 3.09 8.25 -0.37
C LEU A 85 3.86 8.84 -1.54
N LYS A 86 3.38 8.61 -2.78
CA LYS A 86 3.99 9.14 -4.01
C LYS A 86 4.04 10.65 -3.99
N ARG A 87 2.92 11.31 -3.63
CA ARG A 87 2.82 12.77 -3.52
C ARG A 87 3.59 13.33 -2.32
N ALA A 88 3.70 12.57 -1.24
CA ALA A 88 4.51 12.90 -0.07
C ALA A 88 6.03 12.69 -0.30
N SER A 89 6.45 12.34 -1.53
CA SER A 89 7.85 12.17 -1.91
C SER A 89 8.55 11.01 -1.19
N ALA A 90 7.84 9.90 -0.96
CA ALA A 90 8.49 8.65 -0.57
C ALA A 90 9.52 8.25 -1.64
N LYS A 91 10.67 7.71 -1.21
CA LYS A 91 11.76 7.31 -2.12
C LYS A 91 11.43 6.03 -2.87
N ARG A 92 10.79 5.09 -2.17
CA ARG A 92 10.34 3.82 -2.69
C ARG A 92 9.03 3.45 -2.03
N ILE A 93 8.14 2.83 -2.79
CA ILE A 93 6.88 2.30 -2.29
C ILE A 93 6.80 0.85 -2.70
N THR A 94 6.69 -0.05 -1.72
CA THR A 94 6.54 -1.49 -1.91
C THR A 94 5.15 -1.88 -1.43
N VAL A 95 4.33 -2.40 -2.34
CA VAL A 95 3.01 -2.94 -2.00
C VAL A 95 3.20 -4.34 -1.42
N VAL A 96 2.67 -4.57 -0.23
CA VAL A 96 2.62 -5.88 0.42
C VAL A 96 1.16 -6.33 0.41
N SER A 97 0.85 -7.35 -0.37
CA SER A 97 -0.50 -7.88 -0.55
C SER A 97 -0.54 -9.37 -0.21
N PRO A 98 -0.75 -9.73 1.09
CA PRO A 98 -0.75 -11.12 1.53
C PRO A 98 -1.80 -11.98 0.82
N PHE A 99 -2.95 -11.38 0.52
CA PHE A 99 -3.98 -11.95 -0.34
C PHE A 99 -4.21 -11.02 -1.53
N TYR A 100 -3.79 -11.48 -2.72
CA TYR A 100 -3.82 -10.69 -3.94
C TYR A 100 -5.24 -10.56 -4.50
N PRO A 101 -5.78 -9.34 -4.67
CA PRO A 101 -7.15 -9.14 -5.12
C PRO A 101 -7.29 -9.56 -6.58
N TYR A 102 -8.44 -10.14 -6.93
CA TYR A 102 -8.73 -10.65 -8.28
C TYR A 102 -7.77 -11.71 -8.83
N GLY A 103 -6.94 -12.32 -7.99
CA GLY A 103 -5.93 -13.30 -8.42
C GLY A 103 -6.47 -14.54 -9.15
N ARG A 104 -7.78 -14.82 -9.06
CA ARG A 104 -8.42 -15.93 -9.80
C ARG A 104 -8.73 -15.60 -11.26
N GLN A 105 -8.78 -14.33 -11.64
CA GLN A 105 -9.07 -13.87 -13.01
C GLN A 105 -7.76 -13.46 -13.71
N ASP A 106 -6.86 -14.42 -13.82
CA ASP A 106 -5.48 -14.30 -14.31
C ASP A 106 -5.34 -14.58 -15.81
N LYS A 107 -6.38 -15.12 -16.43
CA LYS A 107 -6.48 -15.38 -17.86
C LYS A 107 -7.92 -15.24 -18.33
N LYS A 108 -8.09 -15.28 -19.65
CA LYS A 108 -9.41 -15.39 -20.27
C LYS A 108 -9.83 -16.86 -20.31
N HIS A 109 -10.96 -17.18 -19.71
CA HIS A 109 -11.62 -18.48 -19.85
C HIS A 109 -12.59 -18.49 -21.03
N ALA A 110 -13.16 -17.32 -21.36
CA ALA A 110 -13.98 -17.10 -22.54
C ALA A 110 -13.61 -15.81 -23.28
N GLY A 111 -14.15 -15.66 -24.50
CA GLY A 111 -14.06 -14.41 -25.25
C GLY A 111 -14.73 -13.26 -24.48
N ARG A 112 -14.15 -12.05 -24.57
CA ARG A 112 -14.66 -10.80 -23.95
C ARG A 112 -14.62 -10.75 -22.42
N GLU A 113 -13.81 -11.58 -21.77
CA GLU A 113 -13.50 -11.44 -20.34
C GLU A 113 -12.28 -10.52 -20.08
N PRO A 114 -12.24 -9.82 -18.95
CA PRO A 114 -11.06 -9.09 -18.51
C PRO A 114 -10.02 -10.05 -17.92
N ILE A 115 -8.77 -9.58 -17.85
CA ILE A 115 -7.71 -10.20 -17.05
C ILE A 115 -7.51 -9.29 -15.84
N SER A 116 -8.38 -9.42 -14.84
CA SER A 116 -8.44 -8.47 -13.72
C SER A 116 -7.19 -8.50 -12.86
N ALA A 117 -6.54 -9.66 -12.69
CA ALA A 117 -5.26 -9.74 -11.99
C ALA A 117 -4.19 -8.85 -12.66
N ARG A 118 -4.20 -8.76 -14.01
CA ARG A 118 -3.33 -7.86 -14.76
C ARG A 118 -3.72 -6.40 -14.57
N LEU A 119 -5.01 -6.08 -14.60
CA LEU A 119 -5.51 -4.74 -14.33
C LEU A 119 -5.04 -4.24 -12.96
N ILE A 120 -5.12 -5.06 -11.92
CA ILE A 120 -4.66 -4.69 -10.57
C ILE A 120 -3.17 -4.34 -10.58
N ALA A 121 -2.33 -5.14 -11.25
CA ALA A 121 -0.91 -4.85 -11.37
C ALA A 121 -0.65 -3.51 -12.09
N ASP A 122 -1.42 -3.19 -13.13
CA ASP A 122 -1.32 -1.92 -13.85
C ASP A 122 -1.76 -0.74 -12.95
N LEU A 123 -2.81 -0.90 -12.14
CA LEU A 123 -3.27 0.12 -11.19
C LEU A 123 -2.20 0.44 -10.13
N TYR A 124 -1.52 -0.57 -9.56
CA TYR A 124 -0.42 -0.32 -8.61
C TYR A 124 0.79 0.36 -9.25
N LYS A 125 1.00 0.16 -10.56
CA LYS A 125 2.17 0.70 -11.26
C LYS A 125 2.02 2.18 -11.65
N THR A 126 0.80 2.68 -11.73
CA THR A 126 0.45 4.00 -12.31
C THR A 126 1.01 5.18 -11.50
#